data_AF-Q8A286-F1
#
_entry.id   AF-Q8A286-F1
#
_cell.length_a   1.000
_cell.length_b   1.000
_cell.length_c   1.000
_cell.angle_alpha   90.00
_cell.angle_beta   90.00
_cell.angle_gamma   90.00
#
_symmetry.space_group_name_H-M   'P 1'
#
loop_
_entity.id
_entity.type
_entity.pdbx_description
1 polymer ?
#
loop_
_entity_poly.entity_id
_entity_poly.type
_entity_poly.pdbx_seq_one_letter_code
_entity_poly.pdbx_strand_id
1 'polypeptide(L)'
;MKNIYLFIVSLFFFYTGCDTQQTKYPFSVETVLAKAGNNRKELEKALDYFYKQGDSIKIKAIEFLVAHMDIHYSETYYWKTREGKRVDFSEFDYANLETAVKAIDSMRKKYGSLDFQDTIIYDVNSLTGKYLINNVNHAVDTWRLSEYKDIPFNDFCEYILPYRVTVEPVTEWRKEYCKRYHWLTDSLQNKPLENVLDYAAIDYKDWFTFTYGSETRNEPLSRLSAQQLLFRKKGACEDIAALETFIFRSQGIPAAYISVPLWATSAGAHFSNTVFDTKMKPVKLDVTTHAVVDHPLDREPSKVIRYTYSSQPGTLASKEKEECIPTGFLQKTNYIDVTHEYWETSDVTIPLFNDTTHIIYACMFSMGRWNAEWWGERMENSVTFHNMPRGVVILPMIYKEHQLIPIGYPIVNGYNHQLYLVPDLLHTMTVEIEEQDRYLRFRPDKKYELFYWDNAWISLGTQVATMDADCLQFNQVPQNVLMLLVPEYSERKERPFIIMPDGTRYWW
;
A
#
# COMPACT_ATOMS: atom_id res chain seq x y z
N MET A 1 -41.53 -71.63 28.65
CA MET A 1 -40.32 -70.79 28.80
C MET A 1 -40.50 -69.55 27.93
N LYS A 2 -40.53 -68.38 28.59
CA LYS A 2 -40.42 -66.99 28.10
C LYS A 2 -41.24 -66.55 26.86
N ASN A 3 -42.39 -65.94 27.13
CA ASN A 3 -43.02 -64.97 26.23
C ASN A 3 -42.22 -63.66 26.28
N ILE A 4 -41.74 -63.18 25.13
CA ILE A 4 -41.08 -61.89 24.97
C ILE A 4 -42.09 -60.94 24.33
N TYR A 5 -42.51 -59.91 25.08
CA TYR A 5 -43.28 -58.79 24.55
C TYR A 5 -42.33 -57.82 23.84
N LEU A 6 -42.54 -57.61 22.54
CA LEU A 6 -41.82 -56.62 21.74
C LEU A 6 -42.57 -55.27 21.85
N PHE A 7 -41.99 -54.32 22.57
CA PHE A 7 -42.50 -52.95 22.69
C PHE A 7 -42.02 -52.14 21.46
N ILE A 8 -42.94 -51.80 20.55
CA ILE A 8 -42.66 -50.88 19.44
C ILE A 8 -42.85 -49.46 19.95
N VAL A 9 -41.75 -48.76 20.22
CA VAL A 9 -41.75 -47.33 20.53
C VAL A 9 -41.73 -46.57 19.20
N SER A 10 -42.87 -45.99 18.85
CA SER A 10 -43.01 -45.06 17.72
C SER A 10 -42.37 -43.71 18.08
N LEU A 11 -41.14 -43.46 17.64
CA LEU A 11 -40.51 -42.15 17.70
C LEU A 11 -41.15 -41.23 16.65
N PHE A 12 -42.00 -40.31 17.11
CA PHE A 12 -42.40 -39.14 16.35
C PHE A 12 -41.19 -38.19 16.23
N PHE A 13 -40.57 -38.16 15.04
CA PHE A 13 -39.66 -37.08 14.66
C PHE A 13 -40.48 -35.80 14.46
N PHE A 14 -40.42 -34.89 15.43
CA PHE A 14 -40.78 -33.49 15.22
C PHE A 14 -39.72 -32.89 14.31
N TYR A 15 -40.02 -32.80 13.01
CA TYR A 15 -39.33 -31.88 12.11
C TYR A 15 -39.63 -30.45 12.58
N THR A 16 -38.76 -29.88 13.41
CA THR A 16 -38.68 -28.43 13.53
C THR A 16 -38.08 -27.92 12.23
N GLY A 17 -38.95 -27.49 11.30
CA GLY A 17 -38.54 -26.75 10.12
C GLY A 17 -37.69 -25.57 10.56
N CYS A 18 -36.41 -25.59 10.19
CA CYS A 18 -35.54 -24.43 10.31
C CYS A 18 -36.03 -23.43 9.26
N ASP A 19 -36.82 -22.45 9.71
CA ASP A 19 -37.27 -21.32 8.92
C ASP A 19 -36.02 -20.50 8.54
N THR A 20 -35.41 -20.81 7.40
CA THR A 20 -34.38 -19.95 6.83
C THR A 20 -35.08 -18.67 6.41
N GLN A 21 -35.02 -17.64 7.26
CA GLN A 21 -35.40 -16.28 6.89
C GLN A 21 -34.72 -15.96 5.56
N GLN A 22 -35.50 -15.90 4.49
CA GLN A 22 -35.03 -15.49 3.19
C GLN A 22 -34.70 -14.00 3.32
N THR A 23 -33.42 -13.69 3.52
CA THR A 23 -32.96 -12.30 3.65
C THR A 23 -33.22 -11.57 2.34
N LYS A 24 -33.60 -10.30 2.44
CA LYS A 24 -33.94 -9.48 1.26
C LYS A 24 -32.74 -9.26 0.34
N TYR A 25 -31.54 -9.17 0.91
CA TYR A 25 -30.28 -9.02 0.18
C TYR A 25 -29.38 -10.26 0.36
N PRO A 26 -28.35 -10.41 -0.50
CA PRO A 26 -27.34 -11.46 -0.35
C PRO A 26 -26.66 -11.43 1.03
N PHE A 27 -26.20 -12.59 1.50
CA PHE A 27 -25.60 -12.75 2.82
C PHE A 27 -24.41 -11.81 3.08
N SER A 28 -23.54 -11.60 2.09
CA SER A 28 -22.39 -10.68 2.20
C SER A 28 -22.83 -9.23 2.43
N VAL A 29 -23.91 -8.80 1.78
CA VAL A 29 -24.51 -7.47 1.96
C VAL A 29 -25.11 -7.34 3.35
N GLU A 30 -25.91 -8.32 3.79
CA GLU A 30 -26.53 -8.32 5.12
C GLU A 30 -25.49 -8.28 6.25
N THR A 31 -24.36 -8.96 6.07
CA THR A 31 -23.24 -8.93 7.02
C THR A 31 -22.73 -7.51 7.25
N VAL A 32 -22.63 -6.70 6.19
CA VAL A 32 -22.21 -5.30 6.30
C VAL A 32 -23.34 -4.40 6.79
N LEU A 33 -24.59 -4.63 6.37
CA LEU A 33 -25.75 -3.89 6.88
C LEU A 33 -25.91 -4.03 8.40
N ALA A 34 -25.56 -5.19 8.97
CA ALA A 34 -25.54 -5.40 10.41
C ALA A 34 -24.51 -4.50 11.14
N LYS A 35 -23.41 -4.11 10.48
CA LYS A 35 -22.37 -3.21 11.01
C LYS A 35 -22.69 -1.72 10.83
N ALA A 36 -23.67 -1.38 9.99
CA ALA A 36 -23.98 0.00 9.63
C ALA A 36 -24.67 0.82 10.72
N GLY A 37 -25.24 0.17 11.74
CA GLY A 37 -25.99 0.84 12.82
C GLY A 37 -27.09 1.74 12.27
N ASN A 38 -27.15 3.00 12.72
CA ASN A 38 -28.15 3.97 12.26
C ASN A 38 -28.07 4.29 10.76
N ASN A 39 -26.93 4.04 10.11
CA ASN A 39 -26.75 4.30 8.68
C ASN A 39 -27.28 3.17 7.78
N ARG A 40 -27.71 2.04 8.35
CA ARG A 40 -28.30 0.92 7.61
C ARG A 40 -29.38 1.39 6.62
N LYS A 41 -30.24 2.31 7.04
CA LYS A 41 -31.31 2.89 6.21
C LYS A 41 -30.82 3.57 4.92
N GLU A 42 -29.64 4.19 4.95
CA GLU A 42 -29.08 4.85 3.76
C GLU A 42 -28.50 3.83 2.79
N LEU A 43 -27.87 2.76 3.29
CA LEU A 43 -27.39 1.65 2.46
C LEU A 43 -28.57 0.88 1.83
N GLU A 44 -29.61 0.57 2.62
CA GLU A 44 -30.84 -0.07 2.13
C GLU A 44 -31.55 0.80 1.09
N LYS A 45 -31.60 2.12 1.29
CA LYS A 45 -32.14 3.06 0.30
C LYS A 45 -31.43 2.98 -1.05
N ALA A 46 -30.11 2.79 -1.07
CA ALA A 46 -29.37 2.62 -2.31
C ALA A 46 -29.64 1.26 -2.97
N LEU A 47 -29.63 0.18 -2.19
CA LEU A 47 -29.96 -1.16 -2.65
C LEU A 47 -31.38 -1.20 -3.26
N ASP A 48 -32.37 -0.74 -2.50
CA ASP A 48 -33.78 -0.73 -2.90
C ASP A 48 -34.05 0.09 -4.15
N TYR A 49 -33.34 1.20 -4.32
CA TYR A 49 -33.42 2.00 -5.53
C TYR A 49 -33.10 1.16 -6.78
N PHE A 50 -32.01 0.38 -6.76
CA PHE A 50 -31.60 -0.42 -7.90
C PHE A 50 -32.41 -1.71 -8.06
N TYR A 51 -32.80 -2.35 -6.96
CA TYR A 51 -33.70 -3.51 -6.99
C TYR A 51 -35.06 -3.14 -7.62
N LYS A 52 -35.59 -1.95 -7.31
CA LYS A 52 -36.83 -1.44 -7.92
C LYS A 52 -36.67 -1.11 -9.41
N GLN A 53 -35.49 -0.65 -9.82
CA GLN A 53 -35.19 -0.35 -11.23
C GLN A 53 -35.04 -1.63 -12.07
N GLY A 54 -34.53 -2.72 -11.48
CA GLY A 54 -34.36 -4.01 -12.16
C GLY A 54 -33.15 -4.10 -13.09
N ASP A 55 -32.24 -3.11 -13.08
CA ASP A 55 -31.00 -3.16 -13.86
C ASP A 55 -29.99 -4.10 -13.17
N SER A 56 -29.84 -5.32 -13.70
CA SER A 56 -29.00 -6.37 -13.11
C SER A 56 -27.55 -5.97 -12.88
N ILE A 57 -26.97 -5.12 -13.74
CA ILE A 57 -25.57 -4.66 -13.59
C ILE A 57 -25.50 -3.66 -12.43
N LYS A 58 -26.43 -2.70 -12.37
CA LYS A 58 -26.45 -1.71 -11.28
C LYS A 58 -26.77 -2.35 -9.93
N ILE A 59 -27.63 -3.37 -9.89
CA ILE A 59 -27.90 -4.18 -8.69
C ILE A 59 -26.61 -4.85 -8.22
N LYS A 60 -25.93 -5.61 -9.08
CA LYS A 60 -24.67 -6.27 -8.70
C LYS A 60 -23.58 -5.27 -8.29
N ALA A 61 -23.53 -4.10 -8.93
CA ALA A 61 -22.57 -3.06 -8.60
C ALA A 61 -22.80 -2.47 -7.20
N ILE A 62 -24.06 -2.16 -6.82
CA ILE A 62 -24.35 -1.68 -5.47
C ILE A 62 -24.12 -2.78 -4.41
N GLU A 63 -24.45 -4.03 -4.74
CA GLU A 63 -24.18 -5.17 -3.85
C GLU A 63 -22.69 -5.34 -3.60
N PHE A 64 -21.86 -5.28 -4.64
CA PHE A 64 -20.40 -5.34 -4.53
C PHE A 64 -19.86 -4.22 -3.63
N LEU A 65 -20.30 -2.97 -3.85
CA LEU A 65 -19.85 -1.85 -3.02
C LEU A 65 -20.23 -2.05 -1.54
N VAL A 66 -21.49 -2.40 -1.26
CA VAL A 66 -21.94 -2.59 0.14
C VAL A 66 -21.27 -3.80 0.78
N ALA A 67 -21.09 -4.91 0.07
CA ALA A 67 -20.49 -6.13 0.60
C ALA A 67 -19.01 -5.98 1.05
N HIS A 68 -18.32 -4.94 0.58
CA HIS A 68 -16.93 -4.65 0.94
C HIS A 68 -16.74 -3.29 1.63
N MET A 69 -17.83 -2.61 2.01
CA MET A 69 -17.77 -1.25 2.54
C MET A 69 -17.18 -1.15 3.95
N ASP A 70 -17.27 -2.21 4.73
CA ASP A 70 -16.95 -2.22 6.17
C ASP A 70 -15.45 -2.09 6.48
N ILE A 71 -14.59 -2.31 5.49
CA ILE A 71 -13.13 -2.11 5.60
C ILE A 71 -12.69 -0.70 5.20
N HIS A 72 -13.61 0.16 4.76
CA HIS A 72 -13.30 1.49 4.22
C HIS A 72 -13.65 2.61 5.20
N TYR A 73 -12.73 3.57 5.31
CA TYR A 73 -12.86 4.74 6.18
C TYR A 73 -12.09 5.94 5.63
N SER A 74 -12.49 7.14 6.03
CA SER A 74 -11.79 8.39 5.76
C SER A 74 -10.90 8.77 6.94
N GLU A 75 -9.62 9.04 6.67
CA GLU A 75 -8.72 9.74 7.59
C GLU A 75 -8.89 11.25 7.35
N THR A 76 -9.31 11.96 8.40
CA THR A 76 -9.59 13.40 8.32
C THR A 76 -9.31 14.08 9.65
N TYR A 77 -9.58 15.38 9.74
CA TYR A 77 -9.41 16.14 10.96
C TYR A 77 -10.41 17.27 11.07
N TYR A 78 -10.51 17.83 12.28
CA TYR A 78 -11.12 19.12 12.51
C TYR A 78 -10.20 20.02 13.32
N TRP A 79 -10.42 21.33 13.24
CA TRP A 79 -9.67 22.30 14.03
C TRP A 79 -10.28 22.43 15.43
N LYS A 80 -9.43 22.55 16.45
CA LYS A 80 -9.85 22.88 17.81
C LYS A 80 -9.01 24.01 18.39
N THR A 81 -9.61 24.80 19.28
CA THR A 81 -8.87 25.73 20.13
C THR A 81 -8.11 24.97 21.22
N ARG A 82 -7.23 25.67 21.94
CA ARG A 82 -6.50 25.09 23.09
C ARG A 82 -7.43 24.54 24.18
N GLU A 83 -8.61 25.13 24.34
CA GLU A 83 -9.65 24.70 25.28
C GLU A 83 -10.47 23.50 24.76
N GLY A 84 -10.13 22.97 23.58
CA GLY A 84 -10.78 21.81 22.97
C GLY A 84 -12.07 22.14 22.21
N LYS A 85 -12.41 23.42 22.01
CA LYS A 85 -13.60 23.80 21.27
C LYS A 85 -13.37 23.59 19.76
N ARG A 86 -14.24 22.81 19.12
CA ARG A 86 -14.25 22.62 17.66
C ARG A 86 -14.45 23.97 16.94
N VAL A 87 -13.69 24.17 15.89
CA VAL A 87 -13.73 25.32 14.99
C VAL A 87 -13.94 24.79 13.58
N ASP A 88 -15.04 25.19 12.96
CA ASP A 88 -15.34 24.79 11.59
C ASP A 88 -14.52 25.65 10.61
N PHE A 89 -13.89 24.97 9.66
CA PHE A 89 -13.12 25.58 8.58
C PHE A 89 -13.12 24.62 7.39
N SER A 90 -13.42 25.14 6.21
CA SER A 90 -13.31 24.43 4.95
C SER A 90 -12.43 25.23 4.00
N GLU A 91 -11.42 24.58 3.41
CA GLU A 91 -10.57 25.23 2.40
C GLU A 91 -11.36 25.62 1.15
N PHE A 92 -12.46 24.92 0.88
CA PHE A 92 -13.36 25.19 -0.26
C PHE A 92 -14.21 26.45 -0.09
N ASP A 93 -14.22 27.07 1.09
CA ASP A 93 -14.89 28.36 1.31
C ASP A 93 -14.08 29.54 0.72
N TYR A 94 -12.89 29.26 0.18
CA TYR A 94 -11.97 30.23 -0.37
C TYR A 94 -11.68 29.96 -1.85
N ALA A 95 -11.23 30.98 -2.58
CA ALA A 95 -11.04 30.89 -4.03
C ALA A 95 -9.89 29.94 -4.43
N ASN A 96 -8.89 29.77 -3.56
CA ASN A 96 -7.71 28.94 -3.79
C ASN A 96 -7.01 28.62 -2.47
N LEU A 97 -6.04 27.70 -2.52
CA LEU A 97 -5.29 27.29 -1.34
C LEU A 97 -4.56 28.45 -0.64
N GLU A 98 -4.00 29.41 -1.39
CA GLU A 98 -3.30 30.56 -0.80
C GLU A 98 -4.23 31.40 0.09
N THR A 99 -5.44 31.67 -0.39
CA THR A 99 -6.45 32.42 0.38
C THR A 99 -7.00 31.62 1.56
N ALA A 100 -7.16 30.30 1.42
CA ALA A 100 -7.51 29.41 2.53
C ALA A 100 -6.44 29.42 3.64
N VAL A 101 -5.15 29.31 3.26
CA VAL A 101 -4.02 29.37 4.20
C VAL A 101 -3.98 30.70 4.94
N LYS A 102 -4.13 31.83 4.23
CA LYS A 102 -4.19 33.16 4.88
C LYS A 102 -5.34 33.26 5.89
N ALA A 103 -6.49 32.66 5.56
CA ALA A 103 -7.65 32.70 6.44
C ALA A 103 -7.47 31.85 7.70
N ILE A 104 -6.95 30.62 7.58
CA ILE A 104 -6.68 29.80 8.77
C ILE A 104 -5.57 30.41 9.64
N ASP A 105 -4.57 31.06 9.05
CA ASP A 105 -3.53 31.77 9.81
C ASP A 105 -4.10 33.00 10.56
N SER A 106 -5.07 33.69 9.97
CA SER A 106 -5.82 34.74 10.66
C SER A 106 -6.63 34.18 11.83
N MET A 107 -7.29 33.03 11.64
CA MET A 107 -8.02 32.36 12.72
C MET A 107 -7.08 31.89 13.84
N ARG A 108 -5.91 31.32 13.51
CA ARG A 108 -4.88 30.96 14.50
C ARG A 108 -4.47 32.15 15.37
N LYS A 109 -4.25 33.32 14.76
CA LYS A 109 -3.95 34.56 15.50
C LYS A 109 -5.11 34.98 16.41
N LYS A 110 -6.36 34.88 15.93
CA LYS A 110 -7.56 35.22 16.70
C LYS A 110 -7.79 34.30 17.90
N TYR A 111 -7.58 33.00 17.74
CA TYR A 111 -7.78 31.99 18.79
C TYR A 111 -6.53 31.76 19.66
N GLY A 112 -5.40 32.41 19.36
CA GLY A 112 -4.11 32.18 20.00
C GLY A 112 -3.40 30.93 19.48
N SER A 113 -4.10 29.79 19.43
CA SER A 113 -3.66 28.57 18.75
C SER A 113 -4.84 27.82 18.16
N LEU A 114 -4.61 27.14 17.05
CA LEU A 114 -5.52 26.13 16.50
C LEU A 114 -4.73 24.86 16.23
N ASP A 115 -5.18 23.78 16.83
CA ASP A 115 -4.57 22.46 16.72
C ASP A 115 -5.48 21.55 15.91
N PHE A 116 -4.88 20.57 15.27
CA PHE A 116 -5.61 19.52 14.60
C PHE A 116 -6.13 18.49 15.62
N GLN A 117 -7.27 17.90 15.31
CA GLN A 117 -7.75 16.68 15.95
C GLN A 117 -8.08 15.66 14.87
N ASP A 118 -7.24 14.62 14.79
CA ASP A 118 -7.40 13.50 13.88
C ASP A 118 -8.73 12.78 14.14
N THR A 119 -9.37 12.33 13.08
CA THR A 119 -10.68 11.68 13.10
C THR A 119 -10.74 10.63 12.01
N ILE A 120 -11.34 9.48 12.33
CA ILE A 120 -11.66 8.43 11.38
C ILE A 120 -13.17 8.41 11.17
N ILE A 121 -13.61 8.38 9.92
CA ILE A 121 -15.02 8.27 9.55
C ILE A 121 -15.21 7.02 8.71
N TYR A 122 -15.82 5.98 9.28
CA TYR A 122 -16.13 4.75 8.55
C TYR A 122 -17.24 4.96 7.53
N ASP A 123 -17.04 4.41 6.32
CA ASP A 123 -17.97 4.58 5.20
C ASP A 123 -19.32 3.95 5.51
N VAL A 124 -19.28 2.75 6.09
CA VAL A 124 -20.48 1.99 6.49
C VAL A 124 -21.38 2.78 7.46
N ASN A 125 -20.83 3.72 8.22
CA ASN A 125 -21.55 4.53 9.19
C ASN A 125 -21.93 5.93 8.70
N SER A 126 -21.45 6.37 7.53
CA SER A 126 -21.55 7.78 7.11
C SER A 126 -22.01 8.02 5.68
N LEU A 127 -21.79 7.08 4.75
CA LEU A 127 -22.18 7.29 3.36
C LEU A 127 -23.69 7.27 3.19
N THR A 128 -24.17 8.25 2.41
CA THR A 128 -25.60 8.38 2.12
C THR A 128 -26.02 7.50 0.95
N GLY A 129 -27.29 7.07 0.94
CA GLY A 129 -27.83 6.29 -0.16
C GLY A 129 -27.84 7.08 -1.47
N LYS A 130 -28.02 8.41 -1.39
CA LYS A 130 -27.97 9.29 -2.56
C LYS A 130 -26.57 9.31 -3.20
N TYR A 131 -25.51 9.39 -2.39
CA TYR A 131 -24.14 9.33 -2.87
C TYR A 131 -23.87 8.01 -3.62
N LEU A 132 -24.22 6.88 -2.99
CA LEU A 132 -24.03 5.55 -3.59
C LEU A 132 -24.82 5.37 -4.89
N ILE A 133 -26.08 5.82 -4.92
CA ILE A 133 -26.90 5.80 -6.14
C ILE A 133 -26.26 6.63 -7.25
N ASN A 134 -25.79 7.84 -6.94
CA ASN A 134 -25.11 8.68 -7.92
C ASN A 134 -23.83 8.01 -8.43
N ASN A 135 -23.02 7.45 -7.54
CA ASN A 135 -21.78 6.75 -7.88
C ASN A 135 -22.03 5.59 -8.84
N VAL A 136 -22.95 4.68 -8.50
CA VAL A 136 -23.27 3.49 -9.31
C VAL A 136 -23.84 3.89 -10.67
N ASN A 137 -24.76 4.86 -10.71
CA ASN A 137 -25.28 5.37 -11.99
C ASN A 137 -24.15 5.92 -12.86
N HIS A 138 -23.34 6.84 -12.34
CA HIS A 138 -22.24 7.43 -13.11
C HIS A 138 -21.23 6.38 -13.57
N ALA A 139 -20.78 5.48 -12.69
CA ALA A 139 -19.79 4.47 -13.04
C ALA A 139 -20.31 3.50 -14.11
N VAL A 140 -21.52 2.95 -13.93
CA VAL A 140 -22.09 1.98 -14.87
C VAL A 140 -22.46 2.63 -16.21
N ASP A 141 -23.04 3.84 -16.18
CA ASP A 141 -23.46 4.51 -17.41
C ASP A 141 -22.26 4.95 -18.25
N THR A 142 -21.18 5.47 -17.62
CA THR A 142 -19.93 5.77 -18.33
C THR A 142 -19.26 4.50 -18.87
N TRP A 143 -19.19 3.43 -18.06
CA TRP A 143 -18.57 2.16 -18.48
C TRP A 143 -19.29 1.53 -19.68
N ARG A 144 -20.63 1.54 -19.72
CA ARG A 144 -21.42 1.03 -20.85
C ARG A 144 -21.16 1.77 -22.17
N LEU A 145 -20.78 3.05 -22.09
CA LEU A 145 -20.52 3.91 -23.22
C LEU A 145 -19.04 3.93 -23.63
N SER A 146 -18.14 3.39 -22.81
CA SER A 146 -16.70 3.41 -23.08
C SER A 146 -16.27 2.21 -23.94
N GLU A 147 -15.05 2.30 -24.47
CA GLU A 147 -14.35 1.20 -25.15
C GLU A 147 -14.13 -0.03 -24.23
N TYR A 148 -14.35 0.12 -22.92
CA TYR A 148 -14.14 -0.92 -21.90
C TYR A 148 -15.42 -1.67 -21.51
N LYS A 149 -16.56 -1.41 -22.16
CA LYS A 149 -17.86 -2.02 -21.82
C LYS A 149 -17.87 -3.57 -21.79
N ASP A 150 -16.92 -4.21 -22.47
CA ASP A 150 -16.84 -5.66 -22.64
C ASP A 150 -15.84 -6.34 -21.67
N ILE A 151 -15.18 -5.59 -20.78
CA ILE A 151 -14.30 -6.18 -19.76
C ILE A 151 -15.10 -7.04 -18.76
N PRO A 152 -14.46 -8.01 -18.09
CA PRO A 152 -15.11 -8.79 -17.04
C PRO A 152 -15.72 -7.90 -15.95
N PHE A 153 -16.92 -8.25 -15.49
CA PHE A 153 -17.65 -7.45 -14.50
C PHE A 153 -16.86 -7.26 -13.19
N ASN A 154 -16.09 -8.27 -12.76
CA ASN A 154 -15.25 -8.16 -11.56
C ASN A 154 -14.14 -7.11 -11.74
N ASP A 155 -13.57 -6.98 -12.94
CA ASP A 155 -12.57 -5.95 -13.23
C ASP A 155 -13.19 -4.55 -13.23
N PHE A 156 -14.41 -4.40 -13.76
CA PHE A 156 -15.19 -3.17 -13.60
C PHE A 156 -15.39 -2.82 -12.11
N CYS A 157 -15.77 -3.81 -11.29
CA CYS A 157 -16.01 -3.65 -9.86
C CYS A 157 -14.75 -3.18 -9.10
N GLU A 158 -13.56 -3.67 -9.44
CA GLU A 158 -12.32 -3.29 -8.77
C GLU A 158 -11.70 -2.00 -9.30
N TYR A 159 -11.77 -1.77 -10.61
CA TYR A 159 -10.91 -0.78 -11.28
C TYR A 159 -11.66 0.42 -11.85
N ILE A 160 -13.00 0.43 -11.88
CA ILE A 160 -13.83 1.57 -12.36
C ILE A 160 -14.85 2.02 -11.31
N LEU A 161 -15.64 1.07 -10.79
CA LEU A 161 -16.77 1.29 -9.89
C LEU A 161 -16.44 2.00 -8.55
N PRO A 162 -15.28 1.77 -7.89
CA PRO A 162 -15.06 2.28 -6.55
C PRO A 162 -15.11 3.80 -6.48
N TYR A 163 -15.83 4.32 -5.48
CA TYR A 163 -15.97 5.76 -5.25
C TYR A 163 -14.74 6.40 -4.57
N ARG A 164 -13.74 5.58 -4.21
CA ARG A 164 -12.52 5.98 -3.54
C ARG A 164 -11.32 5.16 -4.01
N VAL A 165 -10.13 5.61 -3.65
CA VAL A 165 -8.83 5.00 -3.95
C VAL A 165 -8.25 4.35 -2.69
N THR A 166 -8.19 5.08 -1.58
CA THR A 166 -7.62 4.61 -0.32
C THR A 166 -8.45 5.08 0.89
N VAL A 167 -7.92 6.00 1.70
CA VAL A 167 -8.48 6.51 2.96
C VAL A 167 -8.81 8.01 2.89
N GLU A 168 -8.78 8.60 1.70
CA GLU A 168 -9.07 10.02 1.52
C GLU A 168 -10.52 10.37 1.90
N PRO A 169 -10.80 11.60 2.38
CA PRO A 169 -12.16 12.04 2.63
C PRO A 169 -13.06 11.90 1.40
N VAL A 170 -14.23 11.28 1.58
CA VAL A 170 -15.15 11.05 0.46
C VAL A 170 -15.86 12.35 0.06
N THR A 171 -15.80 12.69 -1.23
CA THR A 171 -16.47 13.86 -1.83
C THR A 171 -17.23 13.47 -3.10
N GLU A 172 -18.17 14.30 -3.55
CA GLU A 172 -18.80 14.14 -4.86
C GLU A 172 -17.81 14.57 -5.96
N TRP A 173 -17.23 13.62 -6.69
CA TRP A 173 -16.14 13.91 -7.64
C TRP A 173 -16.41 13.46 -9.08
N ARG A 174 -17.13 12.34 -9.28
CA ARG A 174 -17.26 11.70 -10.60
C ARG A 174 -17.73 12.65 -11.70
N LYS A 175 -18.74 13.47 -11.42
CA LYS A 175 -19.30 14.39 -12.43
C LYS A 175 -18.29 15.45 -12.86
N GLU A 176 -17.58 16.04 -11.91
CA GLU A 176 -16.61 17.11 -12.19
C GLU A 176 -15.40 16.56 -12.94
N TYR A 177 -14.86 15.42 -12.47
CA TYR A 177 -13.78 14.71 -13.16
C TYR A 177 -14.21 14.24 -14.54
N CYS A 178 -15.40 13.66 -14.68
CA CYS A 178 -15.92 13.19 -15.96
C CYS A 178 -15.95 14.34 -16.99
N LYS A 179 -16.48 15.51 -16.59
CA LYS A 179 -16.53 16.71 -17.42
C LYS A 179 -15.13 17.25 -17.76
N ARG A 180 -14.24 17.37 -16.77
CA ARG A 180 -12.91 17.97 -16.95
C ARG A 180 -12.02 17.14 -17.88
N TYR A 181 -12.11 15.81 -17.77
CA TYR A 181 -11.22 14.89 -18.46
C TYR A 181 -11.88 14.13 -19.62
N HIS A 182 -13.02 14.63 -20.12
CA HIS A 182 -13.76 14.00 -21.23
C HIS A 182 -12.91 13.81 -22.49
N TRP A 183 -11.91 14.68 -22.69
CA TRP A 183 -10.96 14.59 -23.80
C TRP A 183 -10.18 13.26 -23.84
N LEU A 184 -10.03 12.56 -22.71
CA LEU A 184 -9.40 11.23 -22.68
C LEU A 184 -10.23 10.21 -23.46
N THR A 185 -11.54 10.18 -23.23
CA THR A 185 -12.45 9.29 -23.97
C THR A 185 -12.52 9.64 -25.45
N ASP A 186 -12.53 10.92 -25.79
CA ASP A 186 -12.50 11.37 -27.20
C ASP A 186 -11.19 10.93 -27.88
N SER A 187 -10.07 10.97 -27.16
CA SER A 187 -8.77 10.58 -27.69
C SER A 187 -8.67 9.07 -27.91
N LEU A 188 -9.20 8.26 -26.99
CA LEU A 188 -9.17 6.79 -27.08
C LEU A 188 -9.94 6.25 -28.29
N GLN A 189 -10.92 6.98 -28.83
CA GLN A 189 -11.65 6.55 -30.03
C GLN A 189 -10.73 6.37 -31.25
N ASN A 190 -9.60 7.09 -31.31
CA ASN A 190 -8.75 7.13 -32.49
C ASN A 190 -7.25 7.00 -32.18
N LYS A 191 -6.87 6.76 -30.92
CA LYS A 191 -5.47 6.67 -30.49
C LYS A 191 -5.26 5.46 -29.57
N PRO A 192 -4.08 4.80 -29.65
CA PRO A 192 -3.67 3.79 -28.68
C PRO A 192 -3.69 4.34 -27.25
N LEU A 193 -3.92 3.45 -26.28
CA LEU A 193 -3.98 3.79 -24.86
C LEU A 193 -2.71 4.50 -24.41
N GLU A 194 -1.55 3.99 -24.80
CA GLU A 194 -0.23 4.49 -24.42
C GLU A 194 -0.06 5.98 -24.78
N ASN A 195 -0.53 6.37 -25.97
CA ASN A 195 -0.49 7.78 -26.40
C ASN A 195 -1.43 8.66 -25.56
N VAL A 196 -2.58 8.13 -25.15
CA VAL A 196 -3.53 8.86 -24.28
C VAL A 196 -2.94 9.01 -22.87
N LEU A 197 -2.21 8.01 -22.37
CA LEU A 197 -1.50 8.08 -21.11
C LEU A 197 -0.37 9.12 -21.14
N ASP A 198 0.40 9.19 -22.23
CA ASP A 198 1.40 10.25 -22.42
C ASP A 198 0.75 11.65 -22.37
N TYR A 199 -0.42 11.82 -23.00
CA TYR A 199 -1.15 13.09 -22.94
C TYR A 199 -1.68 13.40 -21.55
N ALA A 200 -2.14 12.39 -20.79
CA ALA A 200 -2.57 12.58 -19.40
C ALA A 200 -1.40 13.09 -18.54
N ALA A 201 -0.19 12.58 -18.78
CA ALA A 201 1.01 13.04 -18.11
C ALA A 201 1.39 14.49 -18.45
N ILE A 202 1.18 14.91 -19.71
CA ILE A 202 1.37 16.30 -20.14
C ILE A 202 0.35 17.20 -19.45
N ASP A 203 -0.94 16.85 -19.49
CA ASP A 203 -2.00 17.61 -18.80
C ASP A 203 -1.66 17.77 -17.31
N TYR A 204 -1.34 16.68 -16.63
CA TYR A 204 -0.90 16.70 -15.23
C TYR A 204 0.24 17.69 -14.98
N LYS A 205 1.33 17.61 -15.77
CA LYS A 205 2.52 18.46 -15.64
C LYS A 205 2.23 19.96 -15.88
N ASP A 206 1.17 20.28 -16.64
CA ASP A 206 0.81 21.66 -16.96
C ASP A 206 0.15 22.40 -15.79
N TRP A 207 -0.54 21.70 -14.87
CA TRP A 207 -1.33 22.37 -13.83
C TRP A 207 -1.14 21.86 -12.40
N PHE A 208 -0.47 20.73 -12.18
CA PHE A 208 -0.29 20.15 -10.85
C PHE A 208 1.19 20.14 -10.42
N THR A 209 1.46 20.62 -9.21
CA THR A 209 2.82 20.69 -8.66
C THR A 209 3.17 19.42 -7.88
N PHE A 210 4.21 18.71 -8.31
CA PHE A 210 4.80 17.61 -7.56
C PHE A 210 5.61 18.12 -6.37
N THR A 211 5.27 17.71 -5.15
CA THR A 211 5.88 18.26 -3.92
C THR A 211 6.86 17.32 -3.22
N TYR A 212 7.19 16.16 -3.81
CA TYR A 212 8.11 15.21 -3.18
C TYR A 212 9.51 15.82 -2.99
N GLY A 213 10.04 15.72 -1.78
CA GLY A 213 11.34 16.27 -1.41
C GLY A 213 11.42 17.80 -1.32
N SER A 214 10.38 18.53 -1.73
CA SER A 214 10.33 20.00 -1.71
C SER A 214 9.42 20.57 -0.63
N GLU A 215 8.35 19.85 -0.27
CA GLU A 215 7.43 20.26 0.80
C GLU A 215 7.05 19.07 1.70
N THR A 216 6.67 19.37 2.93
CA THR A 216 6.08 18.40 3.86
C THR A 216 4.68 18.85 4.23
N ARG A 217 3.71 17.93 4.16
CA ARG A 217 2.34 18.17 4.62
C ARG A 217 2.32 18.22 6.15
N ASN A 218 1.81 19.30 6.72
CA ASN A 218 1.81 19.52 8.17
C ASN A 218 0.48 19.15 8.83
N GLU A 219 -0.61 19.13 8.07
CA GLU A 219 -1.90 18.65 8.53
C GLU A 219 -1.95 17.11 8.54
N PRO A 220 -2.75 16.50 9.43
CA PRO A 220 -2.86 15.04 9.58
C PRO A 220 -3.76 14.41 8.50
N LEU A 221 -3.70 14.91 7.26
CA LEU A 221 -4.31 14.25 6.11
C LEU A 221 -3.28 13.37 5.44
N SER A 222 -3.36 12.06 5.67
CA SER A 222 -2.55 11.09 4.93
C SER A 222 -2.85 11.14 3.42
N ARG A 223 -4.09 11.46 3.02
CA ARG A 223 -4.54 11.51 1.63
C ARG A 223 -5.49 12.67 1.39
N LEU A 224 -5.38 13.30 0.22
CA LEU A 224 -6.30 14.35 -0.22
C LEU A 224 -7.54 13.74 -0.88
N SER A 225 -8.71 14.29 -0.59
CA SER A 225 -9.93 13.97 -1.34
C SER A 225 -9.80 14.38 -2.81
N ALA A 226 -10.60 13.76 -3.68
CA ALA A 226 -10.66 14.12 -5.09
C ALA A 226 -10.88 15.64 -5.31
N GLN A 227 -11.78 16.26 -4.56
CA GLN A 227 -11.98 17.72 -4.68
C GLN A 227 -10.78 18.54 -4.18
N GLN A 228 -10.10 18.10 -3.12
CA GLN A 228 -8.88 18.76 -2.65
C GLN A 228 -7.74 18.66 -3.68
N LEU A 229 -7.63 17.54 -4.40
CA LEU A 229 -6.62 17.39 -5.48
C LEU A 229 -6.81 18.46 -6.57
N LEU A 230 -8.05 18.67 -7.03
CA LEU A 230 -8.36 19.71 -8.04
C LEU A 230 -8.22 21.13 -7.48
N PHE A 231 -8.53 21.34 -6.20
CA PHE A 231 -8.48 22.65 -5.55
C PHE A 231 -7.06 23.10 -5.21
N ARG A 232 -6.28 22.21 -4.57
CA ARG A 232 -4.92 22.47 -4.09
C ARG A 232 -3.89 22.45 -5.22
N LYS A 233 -4.11 21.62 -6.24
CA LYS A 233 -3.23 21.48 -7.42
C LYS A 233 -1.78 21.14 -7.09
N LYS A 234 -1.55 20.48 -5.96
CA LYS A 234 -0.23 20.04 -5.53
C LYS A 234 -0.33 18.88 -4.55
N GLY A 235 0.69 18.02 -4.54
CA GLY A 235 0.73 16.82 -3.71
C GLY A 235 1.96 15.96 -3.97
N ALA A 236 2.15 14.97 -3.11
CA ALA A 236 3.22 13.97 -3.23
C ALA A 236 2.79 12.82 -4.14
N CYS A 237 3.64 11.81 -4.34
CA CYS A 237 3.37 10.73 -5.30
C CYS A 237 2.10 9.94 -4.96
N GLU A 238 1.77 9.78 -3.67
CA GLU A 238 0.51 9.16 -3.24
C GLU A 238 -0.75 9.92 -3.68
N ASP A 239 -0.68 11.25 -3.76
CA ASP A 239 -1.81 12.11 -4.12
C ASP A 239 -1.97 12.13 -5.64
N ILE A 240 -0.86 12.12 -6.36
CA ILE A 240 -0.82 12.08 -7.82
C ILE A 240 -1.35 10.74 -8.31
N ALA A 241 -0.92 9.62 -7.71
CA ALA A 241 -1.47 8.30 -8.05
C ALA A 241 -2.97 8.20 -7.75
N ALA A 242 -3.47 8.88 -6.71
CA ALA A 242 -4.90 8.97 -6.43
C ALA A 242 -5.63 9.86 -7.46
N LEU A 243 -5.05 11.01 -7.81
CA LEU A 243 -5.56 11.92 -8.84
C LEU A 243 -5.77 11.18 -10.16
N GLU A 244 -4.74 10.51 -10.67
CA GLU A 244 -4.79 9.74 -11.91
C GLU A 244 -5.84 8.62 -11.84
N THR A 245 -5.93 7.92 -10.70
CA THR A 245 -6.98 6.91 -10.49
C THR A 245 -8.39 7.52 -10.62
N PHE A 246 -8.64 8.68 -10.00
CA PHE A 246 -9.92 9.36 -10.14
C PHE A 246 -10.18 9.83 -11.58
N ILE A 247 -9.15 10.35 -12.27
CA ILE A 247 -9.21 10.77 -13.67
C ILE A 247 -9.68 9.61 -14.55
N PHE A 248 -8.95 8.49 -14.57
CA PHE A 248 -9.27 7.35 -15.44
C PHE A 248 -10.63 6.72 -15.09
N ARG A 249 -10.91 6.50 -13.80
CA ARG A 249 -12.19 5.93 -13.35
C ARG A 249 -13.39 6.81 -13.70
N SER A 250 -13.23 8.13 -13.74
CA SER A 250 -14.31 9.05 -14.16
C SER A 250 -14.70 8.89 -15.63
N GLN A 251 -13.78 8.36 -16.45
CA GLN A 251 -13.93 8.15 -17.88
C GLN A 251 -14.28 6.69 -18.24
N GLY A 252 -14.48 5.83 -17.25
CA GLY A 252 -14.71 4.40 -17.48
C GLY A 252 -13.48 3.65 -17.98
N ILE A 253 -12.28 4.17 -17.69
CA ILE A 253 -10.99 3.53 -17.96
C ILE A 253 -10.55 2.80 -16.68
N PRO A 254 -10.29 1.49 -16.71
CA PRO A 254 -9.86 0.74 -15.54
C PRO A 254 -8.49 1.20 -15.05
N ALA A 255 -8.40 1.59 -13.78
CA ALA A 255 -7.15 2.02 -13.16
C ALA A 255 -7.02 1.51 -11.71
N ALA A 256 -5.78 1.16 -11.36
CA ALA A 256 -5.40 0.71 -10.03
C ALA A 256 -4.33 1.62 -9.42
N TYR A 257 -4.38 1.73 -8.09
CA TYR A 257 -3.39 2.42 -7.28
C TYR A 257 -2.31 1.43 -6.83
N ILE A 258 -1.06 1.76 -7.12
CA ILE A 258 0.09 0.90 -6.88
C ILE A 258 0.99 1.56 -5.84
N SER A 259 1.49 0.78 -4.90
CA SER A 259 2.54 1.22 -3.99
C SER A 259 3.73 0.28 -4.02
N VAL A 260 4.93 0.87 -4.04
CA VAL A 260 6.13 0.26 -3.50
C VAL A 260 6.25 0.73 -2.05
N PRO A 261 5.90 -0.11 -1.05
CA PRO A 261 5.84 0.33 0.34
C PRO A 261 7.20 0.80 0.87
N LEU A 262 8.27 0.18 0.38
CA LEU A 262 9.64 0.50 0.69
C LEU A 262 10.55 0.13 -0.49
N TRP A 263 11.57 0.93 -0.76
CA TRP A 263 12.68 0.49 -1.60
C TRP A 263 13.65 -0.36 -0.78
N ALA A 264 13.96 -1.57 -1.24
CA ALA A 264 14.92 -2.44 -0.55
C ALA A 264 16.34 -1.83 -0.61
N THR A 265 16.69 -1.21 -1.73
CA THR A 265 18.00 -0.59 -1.99
C THR A 265 17.99 0.95 -1.91
N SER A 266 16.90 1.57 -1.44
CA SER A 266 16.79 3.04 -1.27
C SER A 266 15.83 3.46 -0.16
N ALA A 267 15.75 4.76 0.11
CA ALA A 267 14.89 5.32 1.14
C ALA A 267 13.49 5.61 0.60
N GLY A 268 12.50 5.53 1.49
CA GLY A 268 11.13 5.94 1.22
C GLY A 268 10.29 4.89 0.49
N ALA A 269 9.07 5.32 0.18
CA ALA A 269 8.06 4.57 -0.57
C ALA A 269 7.88 5.23 -1.95
N HIS A 270 7.13 4.56 -2.83
CA HIS A 270 6.70 5.13 -4.10
C HIS A 270 5.27 4.74 -4.43
N PHE A 271 4.55 5.62 -5.13
CA PHE A 271 3.16 5.40 -5.51
C PHE A 271 2.96 5.76 -6.97
N SER A 272 2.27 4.90 -7.69
CA SER A 272 2.05 5.02 -9.14
C SER A 272 0.74 4.32 -9.52
N ASN A 273 0.53 4.08 -10.82
CA ASN A 273 -0.69 3.46 -11.33
C ASN A 273 -0.41 2.26 -12.21
N THR A 274 -1.39 1.35 -12.26
CA THR A 274 -1.60 0.47 -13.42
C THR A 274 -2.87 0.94 -14.11
N VAL A 275 -2.81 1.19 -15.41
CA VAL A 275 -4.00 1.34 -16.27
C VAL A 275 -4.12 0.07 -17.10
N PHE A 276 -5.33 -0.36 -17.44
CA PHE A 276 -5.53 -1.60 -18.20
C PHE A 276 -6.04 -1.30 -19.60
N ASP A 277 -5.61 -2.09 -20.58
CA ASP A 277 -6.17 -2.03 -21.93
C ASP A 277 -7.56 -2.69 -22.01
N THR A 278 -8.19 -2.67 -23.18
CA THR A 278 -9.54 -3.26 -23.39
C THR A 278 -9.58 -4.78 -23.24
N LYS A 279 -8.42 -5.44 -23.15
CA LYS A 279 -8.27 -6.87 -22.85
C LYS A 279 -7.81 -7.12 -21.42
N MET A 280 -7.83 -6.10 -20.57
CA MET A 280 -7.36 -6.13 -19.18
C MET A 280 -5.87 -6.48 -19.03
N LYS A 281 -5.05 -6.20 -20.06
CA LYS A 281 -3.59 -6.26 -19.92
C LYS A 281 -3.11 -5.03 -19.13
N PRO A 282 -2.27 -5.20 -18.09
CA PRO A 282 -1.74 -4.08 -17.33
C PRO A 282 -0.73 -3.27 -18.15
N VAL A 283 -0.85 -1.95 -18.06
CA VAL A 283 0.08 -0.93 -18.57
C VAL A 283 0.53 -0.10 -17.38
N LYS A 284 1.84 -0.09 -17.12
CA LYS A 284 2.41 0.63 -15.98
C LYS A 284 2.42 2.12 -16.29
N LEU A 285 2.00 2.92 -15.32
CA LEU A 285 1.93 4.37 -15.47
C LEU A 285 2.56 5.07 -14.28
N ASP A 286 3.49 5.98 -14.55
CA ASP A 286 3.99 6.94 -13.58
C ASP A 286 4.15 8.31 -14.23
N VAL A 287 3.19 9.19 -13.98
CA VAL A 287 3.20 10.54 -14.54
C VAL A 287 4.28 11.44 -13.89
N THR A 288 4.92 10.99 -12.80
CA THR A 288 5.97 11.73 -12.10
C THR A 288 7.36 11.58 -12.72
N THR A 289 7.54 10.61 -13.62
CA THR A 289 8.83 10.34 -14.27
C THR A 289 8.90 10.94 -15.69
N HIS A 290 10.09 10.85 -16.30
CA HIS A 290 10.29 11.26 -17.69
C HIS A 290 9.70 10.25 -18.67
N ALA A 291 9.93 8.95 -18.45
CA ALA A 291 9.34 7.87 -19.23
C ALA A 291 8.10 7.36 -18.51
N VAL A 292 6.92 7.82 -18.94
CA VAL A 292 5.70 7.71 -18.13
C VAL A 292 5.04 6.33 -18.26
N VAL A 293 5.08 5.74 -19.44
CA VAL A 293 4.41 4.47 -19.76
C VAL A 293 5.41 3.32 -19.82
N ASP A 294 5.08 2.20 -19.17
CA ASP A 294 5.81 0.91 -19.22
C ASP A 294 7.33 0.99 -18.96
N HIS A 295 7.77 1.98 -18.19
CA HIS A 295 9.15 2.05 -17.72
C HIS A 295 9.39 1.06 -16.55
N PRO A 296 10.60 0.48 -16.47
CA PRO A 296 10.98 -0.34 -15.31
C PRO A 296 11.09 0.54 -14.06
N LEU A 297 10.93 -0.08 -12.89
CA LEU A 297 11.26 0.61 -11.64
C LEU A 297 12.76 0.95 -11.63
N ASP A 298 13.10 2.12 -11.08
CA ASP A 298 14.50 2.56 -11.05
C ASP A 298 15.36 1.81 -10.03
N ARG A 299 14.73 1.08 -9.10
CA ARG A 299 15.37 0.42 -7.94
C ARG A 299 14.60 -0.84 -7.53
N GLU A 300 15.26 -1.69 -6.75
CA GLU A 300 14.70 -2.90 -6.17
C GLU A 300 13.58 -2.57 -5.15
N PRO A 301 12.33 -2.96 -5.42
CA PRO A 301 11.24 -2.78 -4.45
C PRO A 301 11.38 -3.78 -3.29
N SER A 302 10.77 -3.49 -2.15
CA SER A 302 10.53 -4.52 -1.11
C SER A 302 9.42 -5.48 -1.54
N LYS A 303 8.34 -4.89 -2.06
CA LYS A 303 7.18 -5.49 -2.73
C LYS A 303 6.53 -4.43 -3.61
N VAL A 304 5.72 -4.88 -4.58
CA VAL A 304 4.81 -4.01 -5.34
C VAL A 304 3.39 -4.45 -5.09
N ILE A 305 2.60 -3.54 -4.52
CA ILE A 305 1.28 -3.82 -3.97
C ILE A 305 0.23 -3.08 -4.80
N ARG A 306 -0.76 -3.81 -5.29
CA ARG A 306 -1.96 -3.24 -5.93
C ARG A 306 -3.11 -3.24 -4.93
N TYR A 307 -3.71 -2.07 -4.72
CA TYR A 307 -4.88 -1.95 -3.86
C TYR A 307 -6.16 -2.30 -4.62
N THR A 308 -7.02 -3.06 -3.95
CA THR A 308 -8.36 -3.44 -4.42
C THR A 308 -9.42 -2.68 -3.63
N TYR A 309 -10.65 -2.63 -4.14
CA TYR A 309 -11.78 -2.22 -3.31
C TYR A 309 -12.21 -3.38 -2.43
N SER A 310 -12.36 -4.59 -2.99
CA SER A 310 -12.76 -5.74 -2.20
C SER A 310 -11.68 -6.19 -1.21
N SER A 311 -12.13 -6.79 -0.11
CA SER A 311 -11.28 -7.51 0.82
C SER A 311 -10.74 -8.79 0.17
N GLN A 312 -9.45 -9.05 0.36
CA GLN A 312 -8.72 -10.18 -0.16
C GLN A 312 -8.47 -11.20 0.96
N PRO A 313 -9.03 -12.42 0.90
CA PRO A 313 -8.91 -13.42 1.98
C PRO A 313 -7.48 -13.99 2.13
N GLY A 314 -6.56 -13.62 1.23
CA GLY A 314 -5.16 -14.01 1.28
C GLY A 314 -4.26 -13.05 2.05
N THR A 315 -4.74 -11.90 2.54
CA THR A 315 -3.88 -10.95 3.27
C THR A 315 -3.62 -11.40 4.71
N LEU A 316 -2.54 -10.89 5.30
CA LEU A 316 -2.23 -11.16 6.70
C LEU A 316 -3.34 -10.70 7.66
N ALA A 317 -3.89 -9.50 7.44
CA ALA A 317 -4.96 -8.94 8.27
C ALA A 317 -6.29 -9.72 8.20
N SER A 318 -6.44 -10.64 7.25
CA SER A 318 -7.59 -11.57 7.23
C SER A 318 -7.40 -12.77 8.15
N LYS A 319 -6.14 -13.03 8.59
CA LYS A 319 -5.74 -14.19 9.40
C LYS A 319 -5.34 -13.80 10.82
N GLU A 320 -4.69 -12.65 10.97
CA GLU A 320 -4.16 -12.15 12.23
C GLU A 320 -4.86 -10.86 12.67
N LYS A 321 -4.89 -10.64 13.99
CA LYS A 321 -5.42 -9.39 14.53
C LYS A 321 -4.47 -8.23 14.26
N GLU A 322 -5.02 -7.04 14.06
CA GLU A 322 -4.25 -5.83 13.72
C GLU A 322 -3.11 -5.54 14.70
N GLU A 323 -3.34 -5.72 16.01
CA GLU A 323 -2.33 -5.51 17.06
C GLU A 323 -1.15 -6.50 17.01
N CYS A 324 -1.32 -7.62 16.33
CA CYS A 324 -0.29 -8.65 16.12
C CYS A 324 0.50 -8.43 14.83
N ILE A 325 0.20 -7.38 14.06
CA ILE A 325 0.84 -7.08 12.78
C ILE A 325 1.62 -5.76 12.91
N PRO A 326 2.86 -5.68 12.43
CA PRO A 326 3.59 -4.42 12.33
C PRO A 326 2.78 -3.33 11.61
N THR A 327 2.82 -2.11 12.13
CA THR A 327 2.13 -0.97 11.50
C THR A 327 2.58 -0.79 10.05
N GLY A 328 1.62 -0.75 9.13
CA GLY A 328 1.89 -0.61 7.70
C GLY A 328 0.80 -1.23 6.84
N PHE A 329 1.09 -1.42 5.55
CA PHE A 329 0.09 -1.94 4.61
C PHE A 329 -0.34 -3.38 4.91
N LEU A 330 0.49 -4.17 5.61
CA LEU A 330 0.15 -5.55 5.99
C LEU A 330 -1.07 -5.64 6.92
N GLN A 331 -1.42 -4.56 7.62
CA GLN A 331 -2.65 -4.44 8.43
C GLN A 331 -3.91 -4.24 7.58
N LYS A 332 -3.77 -4.02 6.26
CA LYS A 332 -4.90 -3.81 5.36
C LYS A 332 -5.41 -5.15 4.82
N THR A 333 -6.69 -5.20 4.48
CA THR A 333 -7.32 -6.40 3.93
C THR A 333 -7.54 -6.34 2.42
N ASN A 334 -7.31 -5.20 1.77
CA ASN A 334 -7.66 -4.95 0.38
C ASN A 334 -6.44 -4.69 -0.51
N TYR A 335 -5.54 -5.66 -0.57
CA TYR A 335 -4.39 -5.60 -1.46
C TYR A 335 -4.02 -6.97 -2.03
N ILE A 336 -3.34 -6.94 -3.18
CA ILE A 336 -2.70 -8.10 -3.81
C ILE A 336 -1.22 -7.80 -4.11
N ASP A 337 -0.39 -8.84 -4.07
CA ASP A 337 1.03 -8.77 -4.44
C ASP A 337 1.18 -8.93 -5.96
N VAL A 338 1.65 -7.87 -6.61
CA VAL A 338 1.90 -7.81 -8.06
C VAL A 338 3.39 -7.61 -8.36
N THR A 339 4.28 -7.97 -7.43
CA THR A 339 5.73 -7.75 -7.58
C THR A 339 6.28 -8.34 -8.89
N HIS A 340 5.83 -9.53 -9.30
CA HIS A 340 6.24 -10.17 -10.56
C HIS A 340 5.85 -9.38 -11.82
N GLU A 341 4.82 -8.52 -11.76
CA GLU A 341 4.46 -7.67 -12.88
C GLU A 341 5.50 -6.55 -13.07
N TYR A 342 6.20 -6.15 -12.00
CA TYR A 342 7.07 -4.97 -11.96
C TYR A 342 8.56 -5.28 -11.85
N TRP A 343 8.92 -6.44 -11.31
CA TRP A 343 10.29 -6.82 -11.00
C TRP A 343 10.50 -8.32 -11.19
N GLU A 344 11.75 -8.74 -11.40
CA GLU A 344 12.08 -10.16 -11.39
C GLU A 344 11.93 -10.73 -9.97
N THR A 345 11.28 -11.88 -9.84
CA THR A 345 11.02 -12.50 -8.55
C THR A 345 11.50 -13.95 -8.46
N SER A 346 11.55 -14.45 -7.24
CA SER A 346 11.82 -15.84 -6.88
C SER A 346 11.19 -16.15 -5.52
N ASP A 347 10.95 -17.43 -5.27
CA ASP A 347 10.61 -17.90 -3.93
C ASP A 347 11.87 -18.05 -3.10
N VAL A 348 11.80 -17.68 -1.83
CA VAL A 348 12.93 -17.65 -0.91
C VAL A 348 12.61 -18.49 0.32
N THR A 349 13.34 -19.59 0.51
CA THR A 349 13.18 -20.45 1.70
C THR A 349 14.32 -20.21 2.66
N ILE A 350 14.01 -19.90 3.91
CA ILE A 350 15.00 -19.55 4.94
C ILE A 350 14.86 -20.48 6.15
N PRO A 351 15.94 -21.15 6.59
CA PRO A 351 15.97 -21.84 7.87
C PRO A 351 15.77 -20.89 9.04
N LEU A 352 15.05 -21.36 10.06
CA LEU A 352 14.70 -20.61 11.26
C LEU A 352 15.39 -21.18 12.49
N PHE A 353 15.70 -20.31 13.45
CA PHE A 353 16.07 -20.71 14.80
C PHE A 353 14.88 -21.30 15.56
N ASN A 354 15.18 -22.00 16.65
CA ASN A 354 14.17 -22.64 17.49
C ASN A 354 13.21 -21.59 18.09
N ASP A 355 11.95 -21.64 17.65
CA ASP A 355 10.82 -20.85 18.15
C ASP A 355 9.52 -21.56 17.73
N THR A 356 8.35 -21.05 18.11
CA THR A 356 7.04 -21.67 17.82
C THR A 356 6.05 -20.71 17.11
N THR A 357 6.45 -19.46 16.89
CA THR A 357 5.63 -18.43 16.25
C THR A 357 5.33 -18.84 14.82
N HIS A 358 4.05 -18.74 14.46
CA HIS A 358 3.54 -19.22 13.18
C HIS A 358 3.82 -18.24 12.03
N ILE A 359 3.65 -16.93 12.27
CA ILE A 359 3.86 -15.90 11.25
C ILE A 359 5.30 -15.38 11.34
N ILE A 360 6.02 -15.49 10.23
CA ILE A 360 7.37 -14.96 10.08
C ILE A 360 7.32 -13.83 9.05
N TYR A 361 8.03 -12.75 9.31
CA TYR A 361 8.13 -11.58 8.44
C TYR A 361 9.42 -11.64 7.63
N ALA A 362 9.31 -11.33 6.34
CA ALA A 362 10.46 -11.04 5.49
C ALA A 362 10.82 -9.57 5.69
N CYS A 363 11.91 -9.32 6.41
CA CYS A 363 12.32 -7.96 6.72
C CYS A 363 13.44 -7.48 5.79
N MET A 364 13.30 -6.24 5.30
CA MET A 364 14.29 -5.56 4.45
C MET A 364 14.92 -4.39 5.21
N PHE A 365 16.22 -4.19 5.03
CA PHE A 365 16.93 -3.11 5.71
C PHE A 365 16.81 -1.80 4.93
N SER A 366 16.21 -0.78 5.54
CA SER A 366 16.18 0.57 4.97
C SER A 366 15.96 1.59 6.09
N MET A 367 16.50 2.79 5.91
CA MET A 367 16.41 3.87 6.90
C MET A 367 17.00 3.48 8.27
N GLY A 368 18.08 2.68 8.26
CA GLY A 368 18.82 2.26 9.46
C GLY A 368 18.10 1.21 10.32
N ARG A 369 17.08 0.54 9.79
CA ARG A 369 16.32 -0.50 10.50
C ARG A 369 15.82 -1.59 9.56
N TRP A 370 15.50 -2.74 10.13
CA TRP A 370 14.76 -3.80 9.46
C TRP A 370 13.27 -3.48 9.49
N ASN A 371 12.61 -3.50 8.32
CA ASN A 371 11.19 -3.21 8.15
C ASN A 371 10.48 -4.48 7.66
N ALA A 372 9.32 -4.81 8.23
CA ALA A 372 8.54 -5.98 7.83
C ALA A 372 7.74 -5.68 6.56
N GLU A 373 8.22 -6.19 5.42
CA GLU A 373 7.69 -5.84 4.10
C GLU A 373 6.90 -6.98 3.45
N TRP A 374 7.04 -8.19 3.97
CA TRP A 374 6.21 -9.34 3.60
C TRP A 374 6.13 -10.35 4.72
N TRP A 375 5.41 -11.45 4.51
CA TRP A 375 5.20 -12.49 5.51
C TRP A 375 5.05 -13.88 4.89
N GLY A 376 5.20 -14.90 5.73
CA GLY A 376 5.02 -16.30 5.39
C GLY A 376 4.68 -17.11 6.64
N GLU A 377 4.06 -18.26 6.43
CA GLU A 377 3.73 -19.20 7.50
C GLU A 377 4.91 -20.16 7.71
N ARG A 378 5.24 -20.41 8.98
CA ARG A 378 6.31 -21.33 9.37
C ARG A 378 6.01 -22.75 8.88
N MET A 379 7.02 -23.39 8.32
CA MET A 379 7.05 -24.82 7.98
C MET A 379 8.18 -25.50 8.77
N GLU A 380 7.81 -26.13 9.89
CA GLU A 380 8.75 -26.76 10.83
C GLU A 380 9.90 -25.83 11.24
N ASN A 381 11.07 -26.00 10.63
CA ASN A 381 12.30 -25.27 10.91
C ASN A 381 12.66 -24.26 9.81
N SER A 382 11.70 -23.88 8.96
CA SER A 382 11.91 -22.96 7.85
C SER A 382 10.67 -22.10 7.57
N VAL A 383 10.82 -21.08 6.73
CA VAL A 383 9.71 -20.35 6.10
C VAL A 383 10.01 -20.19 4.62
N THR A 384 8.98 -20.21 3.78
CA THR A 384 9.08 -19.82 2.38
C THR A 384 8.31 -18.52 2.16
N PHE A 385 9.00 -17.50 1.65
CA PHE A 385 8.41 -16.26 1.18
C PHE A 385 8.25 -16.34 -0.34
N HIS A 386 7.01 -16.27 -0.81
CA HIS A 386 6.72 -16.33 -2.23
C HIS A 386 6.86 -14.97 -2.93
N ASN A 387 7.19 -15.02 -4.22
CA ASN A 387 7.20 -13.86 -5.10
C ASN A 387 8.08 -12.70 -4.58
N MET A 388 9.24 -13.02 -4.00
CA MET A 388 10.17 -12.02 -3.46
C MET A 388 10.99 -11.39 -4.58
N PRO A 389 11.22 -10.07 -4.57
CA PRO A 389 12.06 -9.41 -5.57
C PRO A 389 13.49 -9.94 -5.50
N ARG A 390 14.13 -10.08 -6.67
CA ARG A 390 15.58 -10.32 -6.77
C ARG A 390 16.33 -9.01 -6.58
N GLY A 391 17.59 -9.10 -6.17
CA GLY A 391 18.45 -7.95 -5.88
C GLY A 391 18.36 -7.44 -4.43
N VAL A 392 17.84 -8.24 -3.49
CA VAL A 392 17.54 -7.78 -2.11
C VAL A 392 18.13 -8.72 -1.05
N VAL A 393 18.27 -8.22 0.18
CA VAL A 393 18.62 -9.03 1.35
C VAL A 393 17.44 -9.14 2.32
N ILE A 394 17.06 -10.36 2.67
CA ILE A 394 15.91 -10.66 3.53
C ILE A 394 16.40 -11.22 4.86
N LEU A 395 15.91 -10.66 5.97
CA LEU A 395 16.08 -11.22 7.31
C LEU A 395 14.74 -11.77 7.82
N PRO A 396 14.62 -13.07 8.15
CA PRO A 396 13.40 -13.60 8.77
C PRO A 396 13.29 -13.12 10.22
N MET A 397 12.16 -12.49 10.55
CA MET A 397 11.90 -11.98 11.91
C MET A 397 10.50 -12.35 12.39
N ILE A 398 10.30 -12.42 13.70
CA ILE A 398 8.97 -12.50 14.33
C ILE A 398 8.60 -11.14 14.91
N TYR A 399 7.30 -10.88 15.07
CA TYR A 399 6.80 -9.67 15.74
C TYR A 399 6.21 -10.04 17.11
N LYS A 400 6.84 -9.59 18.19
CA LYS A 400 6.39 -9.81 19.58
C LYS A 400 6.54 -8.51 20.36
N GLU A 401 5.55 -8.16 21.16
CA GLU A 401 5.58 -6.98 22.04
C GLU A 401 6.01 -5.69 21.31
N HIS A 402 5.46 -5.49 20.11
CA HIS A 402 5.78 -4.37 19.23
C HIS A 402 7.22 -4.29 18.71
N GLN A 403 7.99 -5.37 18.81
CA GLN A 403 9.37 -5.45 18.33
C GLN A 403 9.54 -6.55 17.28
N LEU A 404 10.39 -6.28 16.29
CA LEU A 404 10.86 -7.28 15.35
C LEU A 404 12.09 -7.98 15.94
N ILE A 405 12.03 -9.31 16.03
CA ILE A 405 13.09 -10.14 16.61
C ILE A 405 13.61 -11.09 15.53
N PRO A 406 14.92 -11.07 15.19
CA PRO A 406 15.51 -12.02 14.24
C PRO A 406 15.29 -13.46 14.67
N ILE A 407 14.92 -14.31 13.72
CA ILE A 407 14.75 -15.75 13.94
C ILE A 407 15.46 -16.60 12.88
N GLY A 408 16.47 -16.04 12.23
CA GLY A 408 17.32 -16.71 11.26
C GLY A 408 18.40 -15.76 10.76
N TYR A 409 19.35 -16.30 10.00
CA TYR A 409 20.36 -15.48 9.33
C TYR A 409 19.81 -14.80 8.07
N PRO A 410 20.38 -13.66 7.63
CA PRO A 410 19.98 -13.03 6.38
C PRO A 410 20.22 -13.95 5.18
N ILE A 411 19.38 -13.81 4.15
CA ILE A 411 19.58 -14.42 2.84
C ILE A 411 19.63 -13.32 1.78
N VAL A 412 20.64 -13.37 0.92
CA VAL A 412 20.70 -12.57 -0.30
C VAL A 412 19.86 -13.28 -1.34
N ASN A 413 18.82 -12.62 -1.86
CA ASN A 413 18.08 -13.07 -3.02
C ASN A 413 18.62 -12.38 -4.27
N GLY A 414 19.81 -12.80 -4.73
CA GLY A 414 20.47 -12.22 -5.89
C GLY A 414 19.79 -12.60 -7.21
N TYR A 415 20.16 -11.92 -8.31
CA TYR A 415 19.58 -12.17 -9.63
C TYR A 415 19.83 -13.59 -10.15
N ASN A 416 21.01 -14.13 -9.86
CA ASN A 416 21.49 -15.41 -10.38
C ASN A 416 21.57 -16.52 -9.32
N HIS A 417 21.67 -16.16 -8.05
CA HIS A 417 21.88 -17.10 -6.96
C HIS A 417 21.39 -16.53 -5.62
N GLN A 418 21.08 -17.42 -4.68
CA GLN A 418 20.73 -17.07 -3.31
C GLN A 418 21.89 -17.43 -2.37
N LEU A 419 22.24 -16.54 -1.43
CA LEU A 419 23.32 -16.79 -0.45
C LEU A 419 22.78 -16.69 0.97
N TYR A 420 22.92 -17.76 1.74
CA TYR A 420 22.57 -17.77 3.16
C TYR A 420 23.76 -17.32 4.01
N LEU A 421 23.63 -16.19 4.69
CA LEU A 421 24.73 -15.48 5.34
C LEU A 421 24.89 -15.90 6.80
N VAL A 422 25.28 -17.16 7.02
CA VAL A 422 25.73 -17.65 8.33
C VAL A 422 27.17 -17.16 8.57
N PRO A 423 27.43 -16.35 9.61
CA PRO A 423 28.77 -15.86 9.89
C PRO A 423 29.78 -16.98 10.14
N ASP A 424 30.89 -16.98 9.39
CA ASP A 424 32.05 -17.83 9.67
C ASP A 424 33.02 -17.06 10.57
N LEU A 425 32.91 -17.30 11.87
CA LEU A 425 33.73 -16.65 12.90
C LEU A 425 35.11 -17.30 13.05
N LEU A 426 35.35 -18.46 12.43
CA LEU A 426 36.64 -19.17 12.52
C LEU A 426 37.61 -18.67 11.46
N HIS A 427 37.10 -18.28 10.29
CA HIS A 427 37.89 -17.74 9.20
C HIS A 427 37.62 -16.26 9.03
N THR A 428 38.67 -15.46 9.17
CA THR A 428 38.61 -14.02 8.99
C THR A 428 39.38 -13.58 7.76
N MET A 429 38.98 -12.45 7.18
CA MET A 429 39.67 -11.78 6.10
C MET A 429 39.97 -10.32 6.44
N THR A 430 40.90 -9.73 5.70
CA THR A 430 41.03 -8.28 5.60
C THR A 430 40.07 -7.80 4.53
N VAL A 431 39.27 -6.79 4.87
CA VAL A 431 38.32 -6.14 3.96
C VAL A 431 38.83 -4.75 3.65
N GLU A 432 38.94 -4.45 2.37
CA GLU A 432 39.22 -3.13 1.83
C GLU A 432 37.93 -2.54 1.27
N ILE A 433 37.52 -1.38 1.80
CA ILE A 433 36.31 -0.69 1.38
C ILE A 433 36.73 0.54 0.61
N GLU A 434 36.69 0.43 -0.70
CA GLU A 434 36.96 1.56 -1.60
C GLU A 434 35.73 2.47 -1.76
N GLU A 435 35.96 3.72 -2.10
CA GLU A 435 34.89 4.60 -2.59
C GLU A 435 34.19 4.00 -3.81
N GLN A 436 32.90 4.33 -3.96
CA GLN A 436 32.14 3.92 -5.13
C GLN A 436 31.09 4.97 -5.45
N ASP A 437 31.16 5.50 -6.68
CA ASP A 437 30.22 6.48 -7.21
C ASP A 437 28.77 6.11 -6.90
N ARG A 438 28.01 7.08 -6.38
CA ARG A 438 26.60 6.97 -5.97
C ARG A 438 26.32 6.13 -4.72
N TYR A 439 27.29 5.36 -4.20
CA TYR A 439 27.10 4.51 -3.02
C TYR A 439 27.88 5.02 -1.80
N LEU A 440 29.17 5.29 -1.96
CA LEU A 440 30.06 5.63 -0.86
C LEU A 440 31.12 6.63 -1.30
N ARG A 441 31.19 7.76 -0.59
CA ARG A 441 32.27 8.75 -0.68
C ARG A 441 32.75 9.09 0.72
N PHE A 442 34.05 9.03 0.92
CA PHE A 442 34.66 9.36 2.19
C PHE A 442 34.80 10.89 2.32
N ARG A 443 34.28 11.41 3.43
CA ARG A 443 34.60 12.74 3.92
C ARG A 443 35.91 12.70 4.72
N PRO A 444 36.90 13.53 4.37
CA PRO A 444 38.14 13.66 5.15
C PRO A 444 37.88 13.96 6.62
N ASP A 445 38.73 13.41 7.48
CA ASP A 445 38.72 13.55 8.94
C ASP A 445 37.43 13.05 9.60
N LYS A 446 36.67 12.20 8.90
CA LYS A 446 35.45 11.59 9.43
C LYS A 446 35.66 10.15 9.83
N LYS A 447 35.02 9.80 10.94
CA LYS A 447 35.00 8.47 11.52
C LYS A 447 33.97 7.59 10.80
N TYR A 448 34.36 6.36 10.48
CA TYR A 448 33.50 5.30 9.97
C TYR A 448 33.64 4.06 10.84
N GLU A 449 32.52 3.44 11.16
CA GLU A 449 32.46 2.22 11.94
C GLU A 449 31.87 1.11 11.09
N LEU A 450 32.59 0.00 10.98
CA LEU A 450 32.13 -1.17 10.25
C LEU A 450 31.43 -2.12 11.20
N PHE A 451 30.27 -2.61 10.81
CA PHE A 451 29.52 -3.64 11.51
C PHE A 451 29.36 -4.86 10.64
N TYR A 452 29.26 -6.04 11.26
CA TYR A 452 28.69 -7.24 10.63
C TYR A 452 27.45 -7.69 11.37
N TRP A 453 26.58 -8.44 10.68
CA TRP A 453 25.37 -8.99 11.26
C TRP A 453 25.59 -10.39 11.84
N ASP A 454 25.35 -10.55 13.14
CA ASP A 454 25.17 -11.84 13.81
C ASP A 454 24.13 -11.67 14.92
N ASN A 455 22.85 -11.83 14.56
CA ASN A 455 21.67 -11.53 15.39
C ASN A 455 21.52 -10.07 15.89
N ALA A 456 22.57 -9.28 15.77
CA ALA A 456 22.65 -7.86 15.97
C ALA A 456 23.79 -7.30 15.09
N TRP A 457 23.85 -5.98 14.95
CA TRP A 457 25.01 -5.32 14.36
C TRP A 457 26.17 -5.32 15.36
N ILE A 458 27.23 -6.09 15.08
CA ILE A 458 28.43 -6.20 15.90
C ILE A 458 29.55 -5.37 15.27
N SER A 459 30.15 -4.47 16.05
CA SER A 459 31.23 -3.59 15.59
C SER A 459 32.52 -4.36 15.31
N LEU A 460 33.14 -4.06 14.18
CA LEU A 460 34.48 -4.48 13.76
C LEU A 460 35.51 -3.37 13.98
N GLY A 461 35.14 -2.35 14.73
CA GLY A 461 35.97 -1.20 15.01
C GLY A 461 35.78 -0.06 14.01
N THR A 462 36.68 0.89 14.11
CA THR A 462 36.53 2.22 13.54
C THR A 462 37.77 2.59 12.73
N GLN A 463 37.56 3.27 11.60
CA GLN A 463 38.60 3.95 10.84
C GLN A 463 38.29 5.43 10.67
N VAL A 464 39.31 6.25 10.44
CA VAL A 464 39.17 7.67 10.09
C VAL A 464 39.66 7.84 8.66
N ALA A 465 38.82 8.39 7.78
CA ALA A 465 39.23 8.66 6.41
C ALA A 465 40.19 9.86 6.39
N THR A 466 41.40 9.67 5.88
CA THR A 466 42.37 10.75 5.65
C THR A 466 41.98 11.58 4.42
N MET A 467 42.63 12.74 4.22
CA MET A 467 42.38 13.60 3.04
C MET A 467 42.55 12.86 1.71
N ASP A 468 43.50 11.92 1.64
CA ASP A 468 43.79 11.13 0.45
C ASP A 468 43.26 9.68 0.54
N ALA A 469 42.37 9.38 1.49
CA ALA A 469 41.84 8.01 1.63
C ALA A 469 40.80 7.71 0.53
N ASP A 470 41.16 6.84 -0.39
CA ASP A 470 40.24 6.18 -1.34
C ASP A 470 39.73 4.83 -0.83
N CYS A 471 40.35 4.29 0.23
CA CYS A 471 40.04 2.99 0.84
C CYS A 471 40.10 3.05 2.37
N LEU A 472 39.20 2.31 3.04
CA LEU A 472 39.29 1.98 4.46
C LEU A 472 39.51 0.49 4.65
N GLN A 473 40.52 0.12 5.44
CA GLN A 473 40.87 -1.26 5.71
C GLN A 473 40.39 -1.71 7.11
N PHE A 474 39.72 -2.85 7.16
CA PHE A 474 39.31 -3.53 8.38
C PHE A 474 39.89 -4.94 8.40
N ASN A 475 40.54 -5.31 9.50
CA ASN A 475 41.16 -6.61 9.67
C ASN A 475 40.29 -7.52 10.53
N GLN A 476 40.49 -8.83 10.42
CA GLN A 476 39.78 -9.84 11.20
C GLN A 476 38.25 -9.82 11.00
N VAL A 477 37.80 -9.46 9.79
CA VAL A 477 36.37 -9.48 9.44
C VAL A 477 35.95 -10.93 9.20
N PRO A 478 34.91 -11.45 9.87
CA PRO A 478 34.39 -12.79 9.60
C PRO A 478 33.97 -12.97 8.14
N GLN A 479 34.04 -14.19 7.61
CA GLN A 479 33.55 -14.48 6.26
C GLN A 479 32.04 -14.75 6.24
N ASN A 480 31.43 -14.65 5.05
CA ASN A 480 30.00 -14.92 4.81
C ASN A 480 29.03 -14.08 5.67
N VAL A 481 29.38 -12.81 5.91
CA VAL A 481 28.57 -11.88 6.72
C VAL A 481 27.97 -10.75 5.89
N LEU A 482 26.80 -10.29 6.34
CA LEU A 482 26.25 -9.01 5.91
C LEU A 482 26.94 -7.89 6.69
N MET A 483 27.47 -6.89 6.00
CA MET A 483 28.18 -5.77 6.58
C MET A 483 27.41 -4.46 6.45
N LEU A 484 27.68 -3.51 7.33
CA LEU A 484 27.15 -2.15 7.27
C LEU A 484 28.25 -1.18 7.70
N LEU A 485 28.57 -0.20 6.86
CA LEU A 485 29.53 0.86 7.19
C LEU A 485 28.77 2.13 7.56
N VAL A 486 28.94 2.60 8.80
CA VAL A 486 28.21 3.74 9.34
C VAL A 486 29.17 4.90 9.62
N PRO A 487 29.01 6.07 8.95
CA PRO A 487 29.77 7.26 9.28
C PRO A 487 29.25 7.94 10.57
N GLU A 488 30.09 8.71 11.25
CA GLU A 488 29.69 9.51 12.43
C GLU A 488 28.58 10.54 12.13
N TYR A 489 28.40 10.91 10.86
CA TYR A 489 27.37 11.84 10.38
C TYR A 489 26.17 11.13 9.74
N SER A 490 25.96 9.85 10.05
CA SER A 490 24.92 9.00 9.47
C SER A 490 23.53 9.64 9.51
N GLU A 491 22.87 9.66 8.37
CA GLU A 491 21.44 9.97 8.23
C GLU A 491 20.57 8.71 8.20
N ARG A 492 21.14 7.54 8.54
CA ARG A 492 20.50 6.22 8.48
C ARG A 492 20.18 5.76 7.05
N LYS A 493 20.87 6.31 6.05
CA LYS A 493 20.67 5.97 4.62
C LYS A 493 21.67 4.93 4.11
N GLU A 494 22.57 4.49 4.97
CA GLU A 494 23.60 3.50 4.71
C GLU A 494 22.96 2.17 4.31
N ARG A 495 23.62 1.46 3.39
CA ARG A 495 23.12 0.21 2.82
C ARG A 495 23.98 -0.96 3.32
N PRO A 496 23.36 -2.10 3.66
CA PRO A 496 24.12 -3.29 3.91
C PRO A 496 24.79 -3.77 2.61
N PHE A 497 25.91 -4.45 2.75
CA PHE A 497 26.63 -5.01 1.62
C PHE A 497 27.31 -6.32 2.00
N ILE A 498 27.72 -7.07 0.99
CA ILE A 498 28.60 -8.23 1.13
C ILE A 498 29.86 -8.01 0.29
N ILE A 499 30.92 -8.73 0.63
CA ILE A 499 32.12 -8.84 -0.19
C ILE A 499 32.34 -10.33 -0.48
N MET A 500 32.41 -10.67 -1.75
CA MET A 500 32.64 -12.04 -2.21
C MET A 500 34.11 -12.43 -2.07
N PRO A 501 34.47 -13.73 -2.11
CA PRO A 501 35.85 -14.18 -1.99
C PRO A 501 36.82 -13.63 -3.06
N ASP A 502 36.28 -13.18 -4.20
CA ASP A 502 37.04 -12.52 -5.27
C ASP A 502 37.25 -11.01 -5.04
N GLY A 503 36.77 -10.46 -3.93
CA GLY A 503 36.84 -9.04 -3.58
C GLY A 503 35.66 -8.21 -4.10
N THR A 504 34.75 -8.79 -4.89
CA THR A 504 33.62 -8.03 -5.45
C THR A 504 32.62 -7.65 -4.36
N ARG A 505 32.28 -6.35 -4.29
CA ARG A 505 31.31 -5.80 -3.34
C ARG A 505 29.93 -5.63 -3.97
N TYR A 506 28.89 -6.10 -3.26
CA TYR A 506 27.48 -5.93 -3.64
C TYR A 506 26.71 -5.23 -2.52
N TRP A 507 26.01 -4.14 -2.86
CA TRP A 507 25.12 -3.39 -1.96
C TRP A 507 23.70 -3.92 -2.06
N TRP A 508 22.97 -3.89 -0.95
CA TRP A 508 21.61 -4.42 -0.82
C TRP A 508 20.64 -3.44 -0.16
#